data_AF-A0A8T2UW75-F1
#
_entry.id   AF-A0A8T2UW75-F1
#
_cell.length_a   1.000
_cell.length_b   1.000
_cell.length_c   1.000
_cell.angle_alpha   90.00
_cell.angle_beta   90.00
_cell.angle_gamma   90.00
#
_symmetry.space_group_name_H-M   'P 1'
#
loop_
_entity.id
_entity.type
_entity.pdbx_description
1 polymer ?
#
loop_
_entity_poly.entity_id
_entity_poly.type
_entity_poly.pdbx_seq_one_letter_code
_entity_poly.pdbx_strand_id
1 'polypeptide(L)'
;MDDEPLEGQGAATGTEASTFSDGSAEGEDERQHEEEEEEEAQQPSPVLSDFVLPSPSLVSPFIAAFLQRFSELFHLGNDDANIEVKSHGQRPKHLIEAIWLKDVLQKSLEEIEDHGSFSFLAQVVSDHEALAKRVPASLEHIKSLNTEMHLLRQQIQAEDFAHKEAVITWNKNLLQKKQDIKDLKAQNKLTAKYRADMAVAQADCKRRFREEKLLELRDEINQLTDLLEVEKRVNIVCNEFLKKQNLTLMEEAINLASGHENDVLYMDMMISKLKNQKIEKEDLLSEIEPRYMSEMSKIIAEKEQVERVKTMSIDELRIFETQTRAVIKIQRIWRGRMDRAKHAQEVKKIVKKRKELRNKLKKEKKEKAKKEGGKKGADKKKVKKKK
;
A
#
# COMPACT_ATOMS: atom_id res chain seq x y z
N MET A 1 -46.18 -18.03 4.17
CA MET A 1 -45.85 -19.13 3.24
C MET A 1 -44.83 -18.55 2.26
N ASP A 2 -43.63 -18.22 2.71
CA ASP A 2 -42.63 -18.98 3.51
C ASP A 2 -41.77 -19.84 2.58
N ASP A 3 -40.47 -19.48 2.53
CA ASP A 3 -39.25 -20.27 2.34
C ASP A 3 -39.14 -21.29 1.17
N GLU A 4 -38.04 -21.38 0.42
CA GLU A 4 -36.91 -20.47 0.08
C GLU A 4 -36.22 -21.06 -1.19
N PRO A 5 -35.13 -20.49 -1.76
CA PRO A 5 -34.85 -20.62 -3.20
C PRO A 5 -33.99 -21.82 -3.67
N LEU A 6 -33.95 -21.96 -4.99
CA LEU A 6 -33.07 -22.87 -5.74
C LEU A 6 -31.61 -22.42 -5.69
N GLU A 7 -30.69 -23.30 -5.31
CA GLU A 7 -29.25 -23.06 -5.52
C GLU A 7 -28.88 -23.20 -7.00
N GLY A 8 -28.27 -22.15 -7.58
CA GLY A 8 -27.93 -22.08 -8.99
C GLY A 8 -26.51 -21.60 -9.26
N GLN A 9 -25.68 -22.53 -9.77
CA GLN A 9 -24.55 -22.28 -10.68
C GLN A 9 -23.59 -21.09 -10.40
N GLY A 10 -22.51 -21.39 -9.67
CA GLY A 10 -21.14 -21.33 -10.19
C GLY A 10 -20.48 -19.98 -10.55
N ALA A 11 -19.29 -19.76 -9.98
CA ALA A 11 -18.22 -18.98 -10.60
C ALA A 11 -16.85 -19.56 -10.18
N ALA A 12 -15.90 -19.62 -11.10
CA ALA A 12 -14.53 -20.07 -10.83
C ALA A 12 -13.52 -18.96 -11.20
N THR A 13 -13.17 -18.15 -10.21
CA THR A 13 -11.98 -17.30 -10.14
C THR A 13 -11.55 -17.29 -8.67
N GLY A 14 -10.28 -17.24 -8.30
CA GLY A 14 -9.11 -16.87 -9.09
C GLY A 14 -8.26 -15.89 -8.26
N THR A 15 -7.91 -16.29 -7.04
CA THR A 15 -7.28 -15.40 -6.06
C THR A 15 -5.76 -15.43 -6.22
N GLU A 16 -5.24 -14.51 -7.00
CA GLU A 16 -3.79 -14.31 -7.15
C GLU A 16 -3.20 -13.70 -5.87
N ALA A 17 -2.68 -14.56 -4.99
CA ALA A 17 -1.86 -14.13 -3.86
C ALA A 17 -0.49 -13.68 -4.40
N SER A 18 -0.31 -12.37 -4.59
CA SER A 18 0.93 -11.79 -5.12
C SER A 18 2.10 -12.01 -4.15
N THR A 19 2.93 -13.02 -4.43
CA THR A 19 4.20 -13.27 -3.74
C THR A 19 5.28 -12.35 -4.29
N PHE A 20 5.35 -11.12 -3.80
CA PHE A 20 6.46 -10.21 -4.11
C PHE A 20 7.70 -10.56 -3.24
N SER A 21 8.41 -11.60 -3.63
CA SER A 21 9.72 -11.97 -3.09
C SER A 21 10.83 -11.56 -4.06
N ASP A 22 11.20 -10.28 -4.02
CA ASP A 22 12.41 -9.80 -4.71
C ASP A 22 13.62 -9.94 -3.77
N GLY A 23 14.76 -10.35 -4.33
CA GLY A 23 15.83 -11.01 -3.57
C GLY A 23 17.23 -10.84 -4.18
N SER A 24 17.72 -9.60 -4.19
CA SER A 24 19.15 -9.25 -4.29
C SER A 24 19.48 -8.33 -3.10
N ALA A 25 20.42 -8.63 -2.18
CA ALA A 25 21.57 -9.54 -2.22
C ALA A 25 22.65 -9.13 -3.23
N GLU A 26 23.36 -8.03 -2.93
CA GLU A 26 24.79 -7.79 -3.19
C GLU A 26 25.24 -6.50 -2.47
N GLY A 27 26.49 -6.44 -1.97
CA GLY A 27 27.09 -5.26 -1.32
C GLY A 27 27.13 -5.34 0.21
N GLU A 28 28.26 -5.79 0.78
CA GLU A 28 28.46 -6.00 2.22
C GLU A 28 29.02 -4.77 2.96
N ASP A 29 28.73 -4.67 4.26
CA ASP A 29 29.13 -3.54 5.13
C ASP A 29 30.62 -3.59 5.54
N GLU A 30 31.46 -2.76 4.90
CA GLU A 30 32.75 -2.34 5.49
C GLU A 30 32.55 -1.32 6.62
N ARG A 31 31.95 -1.76 7.75
CA ARG A 31 32.02 -1.01 9.01
C ARG A 31 31.82 -1.84 10.29
N GLN A 32 32.51 -2.98 10.39
CA GLN A 32 32.70 -3.63 11.68
C GLN A 32 33.58 -2.75 12.57
N HIS A 33 32.96 -2.15 13.59
CA HIS A 33 33.68 -1.52 14.69
C HIS A 33 34.14 -2.62 15.66
N GLU A 34 35.41 -2.59 16.06
CA GLU A 34 35.95 -3.48 17.08
C GLU A 34 35.41 -3.05 18.47
N GLU A 35 34.26 -3.60 18.87
CA GLU A 35 33.90 -3.76 20.28
C GLU A 35 34.16 -5.23 20.65
N GLU A 36 35.37 -5.51 21.16
CA GLU A 36 35.68 -6.83 21.73
C GLU A 36 34.84 -7.07 22.99
N GLU A 37 33.93 -8.04 22.94
CA GLU A 37 33.23 -8.52 24.13
C GLU A 37 34.22 -9.27 25.04
N GLU A 38 34.66 -8.64 26.14
CA GLU A 38 35.25 -9.37 27.28
C GLU A 38 34.17 -10.24 27.95
N GLU A 39 33.89 -11.40 27.36
CA GLU A 39 33.04 -12.46 27.93
C GLU A 39 33.77 -13.15 29.12
N GLU A 40 34.06 -12.39 30.19
CA GLU A 40 34.67 -12.95 31.40
C GLU A 40 33.68 -13.87 32.10
N ALA A 41 33.81 -15.18 31.83
CA ALA A 41 32.91 -16.24 32.24
C ALA A 41 32.61 -16.20 33.75
N GLN A 42 31.40 -15.76 34.09
CA GLN A 42 30.94 -15.52 35.46
C GLN A 42 30.66 -16.85 36.20
N GLN A 43 31.73 -17.57 36.56
CA GLN A 43 31.64 -18.80 37.34
C GLN A 43 31.01 -18.52 38.72
N PRO A 44 29.96 -19.27 39.13
CA PRO A 44 29.41 -19.15 40.46
C PRO A 44 30.41 -19.70 41.48
N SER A 45 31.09 -18.78 42.18
CA SER A 45 32.02 -19.13 43.26
C SER A 45 31.32 -20.01 44.30
N PRO A 46 31.94 -21.14 44.73
CA PRO A 46 31.29 -22.06 45.66
C PRO A 46 31.03 -21.38 47.01
N VAL A 47 29.80 -21.53 47.51
CA VAL A 47 29.40 -21.01 48.82
C VAL A 47 30.11 -21.81 49.92
N LEU A 48 31.22 -21.27 50.42
CA LEU A 48 31.91 -21.74 51.62
C LEU A 48 31.06 -21.44 52.87
N SER A 49 30.07 -22.30 53.08
CA SER A 49 29.36 -22.41 54.34
C SER A 49 30.29 -22.93 55.44
N ASP A 50 30.09 -22.40 56.65
CA ASP A 50 30.48 -23.00 57.93
C ASP A 50 31.97 -23.30 58.17
N PHE A 51 32.85 -22.33 57.91
CA PHE A 51 34.13 -22.29 58.65
C PHE A 51 33.91 -21.78 60.09
N VAL A 52 33.41 -22.69 60.95
CA VAL A 52 33.21 -22.42 62.38
C VAL A 52 34.55 -22.08 63.03
N LEU A 53 34.65 -20.88 63.63
CA LEU A 53 35.81 -20.49 64.42
C LEU A 53 35.94 -21.42 65.65
N PRO A 54 37.06 -22.15 65.82
CA PRO A 54 37.25 -22.97 67.02
C PRO A 54 37.35 -22.07 68.26
N SER A 55 36.63 -22.44 69.32
CA SER A 55 36.67 -21.73 70.59
C SER A 55 38.08 -21.72 71.20
N PRO A 56 38.51 -20.63 71.89
CA PRO A 56 39.87 -20.49 72.42
C PRO A 56 40.18 -21.37 73.66
N SER A 57 39.45 -22.48 73.83
CA SER A 57 39.51 -23.40 74.96
C SER A 57 40.45 -24.60 74.76
N LEU A 58 41.02 -24.78 73.56
CA LEU A 58 41.95 -25.86 73.24
C LEU A 58 43.32 -25.32 72.80
N VAL A 59 44.02 -24.65 73.73
CA VAL A 59 45.48 -24.64 73.70
C VAL A 59 45.93 -26.10 73.81
N SER A 60 46.52 -26.64 72.74
CA SER A 60 46.90 -28.05 72.68
C SER A 60 47.75 -28.44 73.90
N PRO A 61 47.52 -29.61 74.54
CA PRO A 61 48.37 -30.08 75.62
C PRO A 61 49.84 -30.23 75.17
N PHE A 62 50.09 -30.34 73.87
CA PHE A 62 51.45 -30.29 73.30
C PHE A 62 52.12 -28.92 73.47
N ILE A 63 51.38 -27.82 73.32
CA ILE A 63 51.92 -26.45 73.50
C ILE A 63 52.11 -26.16 74.99
N ALA A 64 51.17 -26.58 75.85
CA ALA A 64 51.31 -26.48 77.29
C ALA A 64 52.54 -27.28 77.80
N ALA A 65 52.68 -28.54 77.37
CA ALA A 65 53.83 -29.37 77.71
C ALA A 65 55.14 -28.82 77.13
N PHE A 66 55.13 -28.26 75.92
CA PHE A 66 56.31 -27.63 75.34
C PHE A 66 56.77 -26.42 76.18
N LEU A 67 55.86 -25.50 76.51
CA LEU A 67 56.19 -24.33 77.33
C LEU A 67 56.60 -24.69 78.76
N GLN A 68 55.95 -25.69 79.37
CA GLN A 68 56.33 -26.19 80.69
C GLN A 68 57.75 -26.78 80.69
N ARG A 69 58.08 -27.60 79.69
CA ARG A 69 59.43 -28.18 79.52
C ARG A 69 60.49 -27.14 79.12
N PHE A 70 60.09 -26.08 78.43
CA PHE A 70 60.95 -24.91 78.16
C PHE A 70 61.24 -24.12 79.44
N SER A 71 60.24 -23.99 80.34
CA SER A 71 60.42 -23.37 81.66
C SER A 71 61.35 -24.18 82.56
N GLU A 72 61.22 -25.51 82.54
CA GLU A 72 62.12 -26.43 83.27
C GLU A 72 63.58 -26.29 82.77
N LEU A 73 63.78 -26.19 81.46
CA LEU A 73 65.11 -25.94 80.87
C LEU A 73 65.68 -24.55 81.23
N PHE A 74 64.85 -23.53 81.38
CA PHE A 74 65.28 -22.18 81.78
C PHE A 74 65.41 -21.94 83.29
N HIS A 75 65.06 -22.91 84.14
CA HIS A 75 65.30 -22.85 85.59
C HIS A 75 66.46 -23.75 86.06
N LEU A 76 67.04 -24.56 85.17
CA LEU A 76 68.29 -25.29 85.42
C LEU A 76 69.56 -24.50 85.03
N GLY A 77 69.43 -23.23 84.65
CA GLY A 77 70.52 -22.40 84.11
C GLY A 77 70.92 -21.20 84.97
N ASN A 78 70.37 -21.05 86.18
CA ASN A 78 70.56 -19.85 87.01
C ASN A 78 70.91 -20.13 88.49
N ASP A 79 71.11 -21.39 88.86
CA ASP A 79 71.96 -21.72 90.01
C ASP A 79 73.40 -21.44 89.59
N ASP A 80 73.82 -20.18 89.77
CA ASP A 80 75.23 -19.76 89.70
C ASP A 80 75.97 -20.46 90.84
N ALA A 81 76.36 -21.71 90.57
CA ALA A 81 77.17 -22.52 91.47
C ALA A 81 78.50 -21.77 91.67
N ASN A 82 78.58 -21.05 92.79
CA ASN A 82 79.77 -20.41 93.29
C ASN A 82 80.81 -21.49 93.68
N ILE A 83 81.37 -22.14 92.66
CA ILE A 83 82.52 -23.01 92.76
C ILE A 83 83.72 -22.10 92.99
N GLU A 84 83.82 -21.61 94.22
CA GLU A 84 85.12 -21.39 94.83
C GLU A 84 85.94 -22.66 94.56
N VAL A 85 86.97 -22.57 93.72
CA VAL A 85 87.95 -23.65 93.54
C VAL A 85 88.87 -23.69 94.76
N LYS A 86 88.26 -23.89 95.93
CA LYS A 86 88.93 -24.19 97.19
C LYS A 86 89.55 -25.58 97.07
N SER A 87 90.83 -25.66 97.38
CA SER A 87 91.58 -26.91 97.53
C SER A 87 91.47 -27.90 96.36
N HIS A 88 92.19 -27.60 95.28
CA HIS A 88 93.26 -28.53 94.92
C HIS A 88 94.58 -27.92 95.34
N GLY A 89 94.97 -28.23 96.58
CA GLY A 89 96.27 -27.84 97.10
C GLY A 89 97.37 -28.41 96.21
N GLN A 90 98.37 -27.59 95.90
CA GLN A 90 99.58 -28.06 95.23
C GLN A 90 100.27 -29.07 96.14
N ARG A 91 99.97 -30.37 95.95
CA ARG A 91 100.97 -31.41 96.21
C ARG A 91 102.22 -30.94 95.47
N PRO A 92 103.38 -30.79 96.11
CA PRO A 92 104.57 -30.33 95.42
C PRO A 92 104.77 -31.23 94.20
N LYS A 93 104.93 -30.65 93.01
CA LYS A 93 105.13 -31.47 91.79
C LYS A 93 106.29 -32.44 92.01
N HIS A 94 107.34 -31.89 92.63
CA HIS A 94 108.54 -32.53 93.17
C HIS A 94 108.29 -33.70 94.12
N LEU A 95 107.16 -33.76 94.84
CA LEU A 95 106.82 -34.89 95.71
C LEU A 95 106.26 -36.07 94.89
N ILE A 96 105.45 -35.79 93.87
CA ILE A 96 104.93 -36.83 92.96
C ILE A 96 106.08 -37.30 92.06
N GLU A 97 106.86 -36.36 91.52
CA GLU A 97 108.10 -36.61 90.76
C GLU A 97 109.10 -37.45 91.59
N ALA A 98 109.34 -37.12 92.86
CA ALA A 98 110.26 -37.89 93.71
C ALA A 98 109.74 -39.29 94.08
N ILE A 99 108.43 -39.46 94.31
CA ILE A 99 107.84 -40.79 94.56
C ILE A 99 107.98 -41.66 93.30
N TRP A 100 107.68 -41.12 92.13
CA TRP A 100 107.85 -41.83 90.86
C TRP A 100 109.32 -42.13 90.53
N LEU A 101 110.22 -41.15 90.68
CA LEU A 101 111.66 -41.36 90.50
C LEU A 101 112.21 -42.42 91.45
N LYS A 102 111.75 -42.46 92.71
CA LYS A 102 112.15 -43.51 93.67
C LYS A 102 111.67 -44.89 93.22
N ASP A 103 110.41 -45.02 92.82
CA ASP A 103 109.82 -46.28 92.33
C ASP A 103 110.53 -46.79 91.06
N VAL A 104 110.84 -45.89 90.12
CA VAL A 104 111.59 -46.21 88.90
C VAL A 104 113.03 -46.61 89.21
N LEU A 105 113.75 -45.85 90.04
CA LEU A 105 115.13 -46.18 90.42
C LEU A 105 115.22 -47.47 91.22
N GLN A 106 114.24 -47.76 92.10
CA GLN A 106 114.21 -49.01 92.85
C GLN A 106 114.02 -50.22 91.93
N LYS A 107 113.02 -50.18 91.03
CA LYS A 107 112.79 -51.26 90.05
C LYS A 107 113.93 -51.43 89.06
N SER A 108 114.64 -50.34 88.75
CA SER A 108 115.85 -50.39 87.93
C SER A 108 117.01 -51.07 88.68
N LEU A 109 117.18 -50.83 89.98
CA LEU A 109 118.16 -51.54 90.80
C LEU A 109 117.83 -53.04 90.91
N GLU A 110 116.56 -53.37 91.13
CA GLU A 110 116.06 -54.75 91.16
C GLU A 110 116.35 -55.47 89.82
N GLU A 111 116.13 -54.84 88.66
CA GLU A 111 116.49 -55.41 87.34
C GLU A 111 118.01 -55.59 87.15
N ILE A 112 118.83 -54.64 87.64
CA ILE A 112 120.29 -54.73 87.53
C ILE A 112 120.83 -55.88 88.38
N GLU A 113 120.27 -56.10 89.58
CA GLU A 113 120.67 -57.19 90.48
C GLU A 113 120.23 -58.57 89.95
N ASP A 114 119.00 -58.70 89.45
CA ASP A 114 118.47 -60.00 88.96
C ASP A 114 118.92 -60.35 87.53
N HIS A 115 119.13 -59.36 86.65
CA HIS A 115 119.30 -59.58 85.20
C HIS A 115 120.50 -58.85 84.57
N GLY A 116 121.21 -57.97 85.30
CA GLY A 116 122.35 -57.21 84.76
C GLY A 116 121.98 -56.24 83.63
N SER A 117 120.71 -55.82 83.59
CA SER A 117 120.08 -55.11 82.48
C SER A 117 119.43 -53.80 82.95
N PHE A 118 119.12 -52.91 81.99
CA PHE A 118 118.45 -51.62 82.20
C PHE A 118 117.19 -51.49 81.31
N SER A 119 116.56 -52.60 80.93
CA SER A 119 115.43 -52.64 79.98
C SER A 119 114.16 -52.02 80.55
N PHE A 120 113.90 -52.12 81.85
CA PHE A 120 112.80 -51.43 82.53
C PHE A 120 113.04 -49.91 82.51
N LEU A 121 114.26 -49.46 82.84
CA LEU A 121 114.59 -48.03 82.78
C LEU A 121 114.49 -47.49 81.35
N ALA A 122 114.99 -48.23 80.37
CA ALA A 122 114.88 -47.89 78.95
C ALA A 122 113.42 -47.83 78.47
N GLN A 123 112.57 -48.78 78.90
CA GLN A 123 111.14 -48.77 78.59
C GLN A 123 110.43 -47.58 79.24
N VAL A 124 110.68 -47.29 80.52
CA VAL A 124 110.11 -46.13 81.22
C VAL A 124 110.54 -44.80 80.58
N VAL A 125 111.79 -44.68 80.15
CA VAL A 125 112.26 -43.51 79.39
C VAL A 125 111.58 -43.44 78.02
N SER A 126 111.41 -44.57 77.32
CA SER A 126 110.73 -44.62 76.01
C SER A 126 109.24 -44.24 76.12
N ASP A 127 108.53 -44.75 77.12
CA ASP A 127 107.13 -44.41 77.40
C ASP A 127 106.98 -42.94 77.83
N HIS A 128 107.91 -42.42 78.64
CA HIS A 128 107.91 -41.00 79.02
C HIS A 128 108.27 -40.09 77.83
N GLU A 129 109.14 -40.52 76.91
CA GLU A 129 109.40 -39.82 75.65
C GLU A 129 108.17 -39.85 74.73
N ALA A 130 107.51 -41.00 74.59
CA ALA A 130 106.30 -41.14 73.79
C ALA A 130 105.15 -40.27 74.36
N LEU A 131 105.01 -40.23 75.69
CA LEU A 131 104.06 -39.36 76.38
C LEU A 131 104.43 -37.87 76.22
N ALA A 132 105.71 -37.51 76.35
CA ALA A 132 106.21 -36.15 76.14
C ALA A 132 106.02 -35.66 74.68
N LYS A 133 106.00 -36.58 73.70
CA LYS A 133 105.66 -36.29 72.29
C LYS A 133 104.15 -36.22 72.07
N ARG A 134 103.36 -37.08 72.75
CA ARG A 134 101.89 -37.16 72.60
C ARG A 134 101.13 -36.03 73.30
N VAL A 135 101.58 -35.58 74.48
CA VAL A 135 100.88 -34.54 75.26
C VAL A 135 100.80 -33.20 74.50
N PRO A 136 101.87 -32.65 73.90
CA PRO A 136 101.79 -31.45 73.07
C PRO A 136 100.78 -31.56 71.93
N ALA A 137 100.81 -32.65 71.16
CA ALA A 137 99.85 -32.88 70.07
C ALA A 137 98.39 -32.95 70.58
N SER A 138 98.15 -33.56 71.74
CA SER A 138 96.81 -33.57 72.34
C SER A 138 96.37 -32.18 72.84
N LEU A 139 97.29 -31.35 73.36
CA LEU A 139 97.02 -29.97 73.76
C LEU A 139 96.78 -29.06 72.55
N GLU A 140 97.45 -29.31 71.42
CA GLU A 140 97.21 -28.61 70.15
C GLU A 140 95.84 -28.97 69.57
N HIS A 141 95.43 -30.24 69.61
CA HIS A 141 94.09 -30.64 69.21
C HIS A 141 92.99 -30.08 70.14
N ILE A 142 93.22 -30.05 71.46
CA ILE A 142 92.30 -29.39 72.41
C ILE A 142 92.20 -27.89 72.12
N LYS A 143 93.31 -27.23 71.75
CA LYS A 143 93.28 -25.82 71.30
C LYS A 143 92.49 -25.65 70.00
N SER A 144 92.66 -26.53 69.01
CA SER A 144 91.92 -26.45 67.73
C SER A 144 90.41 -26.60 67.99
N LEU A 145 90.00 -27.63 68.71
CA LEU A 145 88.60 -27.87 69.11
C LEU A 145 88.02 -26.69 69.89
N ASN A 146 88.81 -26.05 70.77
CA ASN A 146 88.36 -24.86 71.48
C ASN A 146 88.17 -23.66 70.53
N THR A 147 89.08 -23.43 69.57
CA THR A 147 88.91 -22.38 68.56
C THR A 147 87.74 -22.65 67.61
N GLU A 148 87.52 -23.91 67.23
CA GLU A 148 86.37 -24.36 66.43
C GLU A 148 85.06 -24.13 67.20
N MET A 149 85.00 -24.49 68.49
CA MET A 149 83.86 -24.21 69.35
C MET A 149 83.60 -22.70 69.51
N HIS A 150 84.65 -21.87 69.65
CA HIS A 150 84.50 -20.42 69.70
C HIS A 150 83.95 -19.85 68.37
N LEU A 151 84.41 -20.37 67.23
CA LEU A 151 83.90 -19.99 65.91
C LEU A 151 82.42 -20.39 65.73
N LEU A 152 82.05 -21.62 66.11
CA LEU A 152 80.67 -22.09 66.07
C LEU A 152 79.75 -21.26 66.97
N ARG A 153 80.20 -20.88 68.17
CA ARG A 153 79.44 -19.96 69.06
C ARG A 153 79.23 -18.60 68.41
N GLN A 154 80.23 -18.06 67.71
CA GLN A 154 80.12 -16.79 66.99
C GLN A 154 79.17 -16.90 65.77
N GLN A 155 79.23 -18.02 65.04
CA GLN A 155 78.31 -18.29 63.92
C GLN A 155 76.85 -18.39 64.40
N ILE A 156 76.60 -19.18 65.45
CA ILE A 156 75.27 -19.29 66.06
C ILE A 156 74.77 -17.91 66.48
N GLN A 157 75.58 -17.08 67.16
CA GLN A 157 75.18 -15.72 67.55
C GLN A 157 74.88 -14.80 66.35
N ALA A 158 75.60 -14.94 65.24
CA ALA A 158 75.34 -14.18 64.02
C ALA A 158 74.06 -14.63 63.30
N GLU A 159 73.80 -15.93 63.22
CA GLU A 159 72.55 -16.50 62.68
C GLU A 159 71.35 -16.12 63.54
N ASP A 160 71.49 -16.16 64.86
CA ASP A 160 70.47 -15.76 65.83
C ASP A 160 70.11 -14.27 65.68
N PHE A 161 71.09 -13.42 65.38
CA PHE A 161 70.88 -12.00 65.10
C PHE A 161 70.21 -11.77 63.74
N ALA A 162 70.74 -12.39 62.67
CA ALA A 162 70.16 -12.30 61.32
C ALA A 162 68.71 -12.81 61.28
N HIS A 163 68.39 -13.88 62.02
CA HIS A 163 67.03 -14.39 62.16
C HIS A 163 66.12 -13.38 62.91
N LYS A 164 66.60 -12.72 63.96
CA LYS A 164 65.84 -11.65 64.65
C LYS A 164 65.56 -10.48 63.71
N GLU A 165 66.53 -10.06 62.89
CA GLU A 165 66.30 -9.02 61.87
C GLU A 165 65.34 -9.47 60.75
N ALA A 166 65.43 -10.73 60.30
CA ALA A 166 64.48 -11.31 59.35
C ALA A 166 63.05 -11.35 59.90
N VAL A 167 62.86 -11.73 61.17
CA VAL A 167 61.57 -11.70 61.85
C VAL A 167 61.04 -10.27 62.00
N ILE A 168 61.90 -9.28 62.32
CA ILE A 168 61.50 -7.87 62.43
C ILE A 168 61.07 -7.31 61.06
N THR A 169 61.83 -7.58 59.99
CA THR A 169 61.52 -7.11 58.64
C THR A 169 60.29 -7.81 58.06
N TRP A 170 60.13 -9.12 58.27
CA TRP A 170 58.92 -9.85 57.90
C TRP A 170 57.67 -9.32 58.63
N ASN A 171 57.76 -9.03 59.93
CA ASN A 171 56.63 -8.44 60.66
C ASN A 171 56.27 -7.03 60.17
N LYS A 172 57.27 -6.19 59.82
CA LYS A 172 57.01 -4.88 59.17
C LYS A 172 56.29 -5.05 57.83
N ASN A 173 56.76 -5.95 56.97
CA ASN A 173 56.14 -6.25 55.69
C ASN A 173 54.71 -6.81 55.83
N LEU A 174 54.48 -7.68 56.82
CA LEU A 174 53.17 -8.22 57.15
C LEU A 174 52.19 -7.15 57.65
N LEU A 175 52.66 -6.20 58.45
CA LEU A 175 51.86 -5.05 58.89
C LEU A 175 51.52 -4.13 57.72
N GLN A 176 52.49 -3.82 56.85
CA GLN A 176 52.25 -3.04 55.63
C GLN A 176 51.20 -3.71 54.74
N LYS A 177 51.34 -5.01 54.42
CA LYS A 177 50.38 -5.73 53.58
C LYS A 177 49.00 -5.85 54.23
N LYS A 178 48.91 -5.94 55.57
CA LYS A 178 47.63 -5.84 56.30
C LYS A 178 46.99 -4.46 56.21
N GLN A 179 47.76 -3.39 56.00
CA GLN A 179 47.26 -2.04 55.77
C GLN A 179 46.85 -1.85 54.30
N ASP A 180 47.70 -2.22 53.34
CA ASP A 180 47.40 -2.23 51.90
C ASP A 180 46.05 -2.90 51.61
N ILE A 181 45.78 -4.06 52.23
CA ILE A 181 44.53 -4.82 52.06
C ILE A 181 43.31 -4.10 52.66
N LYS A 182 43.46 -3.31 53.72
CA LYS A 182 42.35 -2.49 54.24
C LYS A 182 42.03 -1.33 53.32
N ASP A 183 43.07 -0.67 52.81
CA ASP A 183 42.93 0.54 52.01
C ASP A 183 42.37 0.19 50.61
N LEU A 184 42.82 -0.92 50.01
CA LEU A 184 42.21 -1.49 48.81
C LEU A 184 40.75 -1.91 49.04
N LYS A 185 40.38 -2.45 50.22
CA LYS A 185 38.98 -2.75 50.55
C LYS A 185 38.13 -1.49 50.72
N ALA A 186 38.68 -0.43 51.29
CA ALA A 186 38.00 0.87 51.41
C ALA A 186 37.80 1.51 50.02
N GLN A 187 38.84 1.51 49.18
CA GLN A 187 38.79 2.01 47.81
C GLN A 187 37.80 1.21 46.95
N ASN A 188 37.84 -0.13 46.99
CA ASN A 188 36.92 -0.97 46.23
C ASN A 188 35.46 -0.79 46.69
N LYS A 189 35.21 -0.60 48.00
CA LYS A 189 33.87 -0.25 48.49
C LYS A 189 33.38 1.11 47.95
N LEU A 190 34.28 2.10 47.84
CA LEU A 190 33.96 3.42 47.29
C LEU A 190 33.69 3.36 45.79
N THR A 191 34.53 2.68 45.00
CA THR A 191 34.35 2.54 43.55
C THR A 191 33.14 1.68 43.19
N ALA A 192 32.85 0.62 43.96
CA ALA A 192 31.63 -0.16 43.82
C ALA A 192 30.37 0.69 44.08
N LYS A 193 30.37 1.54 45.13
CA LYS A 193 29.28 2.48 45.37
C LYS A 193 29.12 3.48 44.22
N TYR A 194 30.23 4.08 43.76
CA TYR A 194 30.20 5.04 42.66
C TYR A 194 29.67 4.42 41.36
N ARG A 195 30.08 3.18 41.03
CA ARG A 195 29.54 2.42 39.89
C ARG A 195 28.03 2.17 40.03
N ALA A 196 27.54 1.83 41.22
CA ALA A 196 26.12 1.66 41.48
C ALA A 196 25.34 2.98 41.36
N ASP A 197 25.82 4.06 41.98
CA ASP A 197 25.22 5.41 41.89
C ASP A 197 25.14 5.88 40.42
N MET A 198 26.20 5.65 39.63
CA MET A 198 26.25 5.96 38.19
C MET A 198 25.29 5.10 37.37
N ALA A 199 25.18 3.79 37.65
CA ALA A 199 24.25 2.90 36.95
C ALA A 199 22.79 3.28 37.23
N VAL A 200 22.46 3.66 38.47
CA VAL A 200 21.14 4.19 38.84
C VAL A 200 20.86 5.50 38.11
N ALA A 201 21.80 6.44 38.08
CA ALA A 201 21.64 7.71 37.35
C ALA A 201 21.44 7.48 35.83
N GLN A 202 22.19 6.55 35.22
CA GLN A 202 22.03 6.21 33.80
C GLN A 202 20.66 5.55 33.53
N ALA A 203 20.18 4.69 34.44
CA ALA A 203 18.85 4.08 34.35
C ALA A 203 17.73 5.12 34.51
N ASP A 204 17.86 6.08 35.43
CA ASP A 204 16.92 7.18 35.62
C ASP A 204 16.84 8.09 34.38
N CYS A 205 17.98 8.45 33.78
CA CYS A 205 18.01 9.21 32.53
C CYS A 205 17.37 8.43 31.36
N LYS A 206 17.68 7.13 31.23
CA LYS A 206 17.04 6.24 30.24
C LYS A 206 15.54 6.07 30.50
N ARG A 207 15.07 6.14 31.74
CA ARG A 207 13.63 6.12 32.06
C ARG A 207 12.96 7.43 31.66
N ARG A 208 13.52 8.59 32.03
CA ARG A 208 12.97 9.92 31.69
C ARG A 208 12.81 10.12 30.20
N PHE A 209 13.81 9.76 29.40
CA PHE A 209 13.74 9.85 27.94
C PHE A 209 12.62 8.96 27.33
N ARG A 210 12.36 7.80 27.94
CA ARG A 210 11.22 6.93 27.54
C ARG A 210 9.88 7.50 28.02
N GLU A 211 9.82 8.08 29.22
CA GLU A 211 8.63 8.77 29.75
C GLU A 211 8.25 9.97 28.86
N GLU A 212 9.25 10.75 28.43
CA GLU A 212 9.12 11.87 27.49
C GLU A 212 8.61 11.41 26.12
N LYS A 213 9.24 10.42 25.48
CA LYS A 213 8.74 9.92 24.18
C LYS A 213 7.35 9.25 24.28
N LEU A 214 7.01 8.66 25.42
CA LEU A 214 5.65 8.16 25.68
C LEU A 214 4.61 9.27 25.91
N LEU A 215 5.02 10.49 26.27
CA LEU A 215 4.14 11.66 26.31
C LEU A 215 3.95 12.22 24.89
N GLU A 216 5.03 12.43 24.14
CA GLU A 216 4.94 12.86 22.72
C GLU A 216 3.98 11.95 21.92
N LEU A 217 4.16 10.63 21.99
CA LEU A 217 3.32 9.67 21.27
C LEU A 217 1.84 9.69 21.74
N ARG A 218 1.56 10.07 22.99
CA ARG A 218 0.18 10.26 23.47
C ARG A 218 -0.43 11.54 22.92
N ASP A 219 0.33 12.62 22.88
CA ASP A 219 -0.13 13.89 22.33
C ASP A 219 -0.31 13.81 20.80
N GLU A 220 0.52 13.04 20.10
CA GLU A 220 0.32 12.65 18.69
C GLU A 220 -1.00 11.86 18.51
N ILE A 221 -1.26 10.85 19.35
CA ILE A 221 -2.51 10.06 19.32
C ILE A 221 -3.75 10.92 19.61
N ASN A 222 -3.66 11.85 20.57
CA ASN A 222 -4.74 12.78 20.91
C ASN A 222 -5.05 13.69 19.72
N GLN A 223 -4.03 14.32 19.11
CA GLN A 223 -4.19 15.17 17.92
C GLN A 223 -4.81 14.42 16.73
N LEU A 224 -4.36 13.18 16.46
CA LEU A 224 -4.93 12.35 15.41
C LEU A 224 -6.40 11.96 15.71
N THR A 225 -6.74 11.76 16.98
CA THR A 225 -8.12 11.48 17.40
C THR A 225 -9.02 12.70 17.18
N ASP A 226 -8.58 13.90 17.59
CA ASP A 226 -9.31 15.15 17.37
C ASP A 226 -9.55 15.43 15.86
N LEU A 227 -8.52 15.23 15.03
CA LEU A 227 -8.62 15.37 13.57
C LEU A 227 -9.63 14.37 12.98
N LEU A 228 -9.59 13.12 13.43
CA LEU A 228 -10.51 12.07 13.00
C LEU A 228 -11.96 12.34 13.47
N GLU A 229 -12.17 13.01 14.60
CA GLU A 229 -13.49 13.51 15.00
C GLU A 229 -13.95 14.72 14.16
N VAL A 230 -13.05 15.60 13.75
CA VAL A 230 -13.37 16.68 12.79
C VAL A 230 -13.78 16.07 11.44
N GLU A 231 -13.01 15.10 10.92
CA GLU A 231 -13.32 14.41 9.66
C GLU A 231 -14.68 13.70 9.72
N LYS A 232 -14.97 12.94 10.79
CA LYS A 232 -16.30 12.33 11.02
C LYS A 232 -17.44 13.36 10.95
N ARG A 233 -17.27 14.53 11.59
CA ARG A 233 -18.28 15.60 11.58
C ARG A 233 -18.45 16.20 10.18
N VAL A 234 -17.37 16.46 9.46
CA VAL A 234 -17.42 16.93 8.05
C VAL A 234 -18.12 15.89 7.16
N ASN A 235 -17.79 14.61 7.30
CA ASN A 235 -18.37 13.52 6.52
C ASN A 235 -19.89 13.39 6.78
N ILE A 236 -20.35 13.54 8.02
CA ILE A 236 -21.79 13.59 8.35
C ILE A 236 -22.47 14.76 7.61
N VAL A 237 -21.93 15.97 7.70
CA VAL A 237 -22.48 17.17 7.04
C VAL A 237 -22.49 17.03 5.50
N CYS A 238 -21.46 16.45 4.90
CA CYS A 238 -21.42 16.15 3.46
C CYS A 238 -22.50 15.14 3.05
N ASN A 239 -22.73 14.09 3.84
CA ASN A 239 -23.79 13.13 3.58
C ASN A 239 -25.19 13.74 3.73
N GLU A 240 -25.41 14.61 4.70
CA GLU A 240 -26.67 15.36 4.85
C GLU A 240 -26.91 16.32 3.69
N PHE A 241 -25.88 17.03 3.24
CA PHE A 241 -25.94 17.88 2.05
C PHE A 241 -26.30 17.08 0.79
N LEU A 242 -25.62 15.96 0.53
CA LEU A 242 -25.91 15.11 -0.63
C LEU A 242 -27.31 14.49 -0.58
N LYS A 243 -27.78 14.06 0.60
CA LYS A 243 -29.17 13.60 0.79
C LYS A 243 -30.18 14.70 0.46
N LYS A 244 -29.94 15.93 0.95
CA LYS A 244 -30.80 17.08 0.68
C LYS A 244 -30.80 17.46 -0.81
N GLN A 245 -29.64 17.46 -1.46
CA GLN A 245 -29.51 17.75 -2.89
C GLN A 245 -30.26 16.70 -3.74
N ASN A 246 -30.12 15.41 -3.41
CA ASN A 246 -30.86 14.34 -4.08
C ASN A 246 -32.38 14.46 -3.89
N LEU A 247 -32.84 14.86 -2.70
CA LEU A 247 -34.27 15.12 -2.46
C LEU A 247 -34.79 16.28 -3.32
N THR A 248 -34.08 17.42 -3.36
CA THR A 248 -34.48 18.56 -4.21
C THR A 248 -34.48 18.21 -5.70
N LEU A 249 -33.48 17.47 -6.19
CA LEU A 249 -33.47 16.99 -7.58
C LEU A 249 -34.60 15.99 -7.88
N MET A 250 -34.99 15.17 -6.90
CA MET A 250 -36.14 14.26 -7.02
C MET A 250 -37.48 15.02 -7.03
N GLU A 251 -37.63 16.04 -6.19
CA GLU A 251 -38.78 16.96 -6.19
C GLU A 251 -38.88 17.72 -7.52
N GLU A 252 -37.78 18.26 -8.04
CA GLU A 252 -37.71 18.91 -9.35
C GLU A 252 -38.10 17.94 -10.49
N ALA A 253 -37.59 16.71 -10.48
CA ALA A 253 -37.93 15.70 -11.47
C ALA A 253 -39.42 15.29 -11.43
N ILE A 254 -40.02 15.15 -10.24
CA ILE A 254 -41.46 14.87 -10.07
C ILE A 254 -42.29 16.05 -10.56
N ASN A 255 -41.91 17.28 -10.23
CA ASN A 255 -42.59 18.49 -10.68
C ASN A 255 -42.55 18.60 -12.22
N LEU A 256 -41.39 18.39 -12.85
CA LEU A 256 -41.23 18.38 -14.31
C LEU A 256 -42.05 17.26 -14.98
N ALA A 257 -42.06 16.05 -14.42
CA ALA A 257 -42.89 14.94 -14.91
C ALA A 257 -44.38 15.29 -14.88
N SER A 258 -44.88 15.82 -13.76
CA SER A 258 -46.28 16.24 -13.64
C SER A 258 -46.63 17.41 -14.58
N GLY A 259 -45.68 18.32 -14.85
CA GLY A 259 -45.83 19.37 -15.85
C GLY A 259 -46.04 18.79 -17.25
N HIS A 260 -45.17 17.85 -17.66
CA HIS A 260 -45.29 17.16 -18.94
C HIS A 260 -46.57 16.32 -19.06
N GLU A 261 -47.02 15.65 -17.99
CA GLU A 261 -48.30 14.94 -17.99
C GLU A 261 -49.48 15.90 -18.24
N ASN A 262 -49.49 17.07 -17.60
CA ASN A 262 -50.51 18.10 -17.83
C ASN A 262 -50.47 18.66 -19.27
N ASP A 263 -49.29 18.91 -19.82
CA ASP A 263 -49.12 19.37 -21.22
C ASP A 263 -49.62 18.31 -22.21
N VAL A 264 -49.32 17.02 -21.98
CA VAL A 264 -49.81 15.91 -22.81
C VAL A 264 -51.34 15.82 -22.75
N LEU A 265 -51.93 15.87 -21.56
CA LEU A 265 -53.40 15.86 -21.40
C LEU A 265 -54.07 17.06 -22.08
N TYR A 266 -53.45 18.25 -22.02
CA TYR A 266 -53.93 19.43 -22.74
C TYR A 266 -53.86 19.26 -24.26
N MET A 267 -52.76 18.70 -24.77
CA MET A 267 -52.58 18.42 -26.19
C MET A 267 -53.55 17.34 -26.70
N ASP A 268 -53.79 16.26 -25.94
CA ASP A 268 -54.76 15.23 -26.30
C ASP A 268 -56.21 15.76 -26.29
N MET A 269 -56.55 16.64 -25.35
CA MET A 269 -57.82 17.39 -25.38
C MET A 269 -57.92 18.25 -26.65
N MET A 270 -56.84 18.94 -27.05
CA MET A 270 -56.83 19.79 -28.26
C MET A 270 -56.92 18.96 -29.55
N ILE A 271 -56.21 17.84 -29.63
CA ILE A 271 -56.31 16.86 -30.72
C ILE A 271 -57.74 16.30 -30.79
N SER A 272 -58.38 16.02 -29.66
CA SER A 272 -59.76 15.53 -29.60
C SER A 272 -60.76 16.60 -30.08
N LYS A 273 -60.59 17.87 -29.71
CA LYS A 273 -61.37 19.00 -30.25
C LYS A 273 -61.20 19.13 -31.77
N LEU A 274 -59.98 19.00 -32.29
CA LEU A 274 -59.70 19.05 -33.73
C LEU A 274 -60.28 17.84 -34.48
N LYS A 275 -60.28 16.64 -33.90
CA LYS A 275 -60.96 15.45 -34.43
C LYS A 275 -62.47 15.67 -34.53
N ASN A 276 -63.10 16.19 -33.48
CA ASN A 276 -64.53 16.50 -33.49
C ASN A 276 -64.87 17.56 -34.55
N GLN A 277 -64.09 18.65 -34.63
CA GLN A 277 -64.25 19.66 -35.69
C GLN A 277 -63.98 19.13 -37.12
N LYS A 278 -63.20 18.06 -37.29
CA LYS A 278 -63.10 17.37 -38.57
C LYS A 278 -64.40 16.64 -38.89
N ILE A 279 -64.89 15.84 -37.94
CA ILE A 279 -66.14 15.05 -38.08
C ILE A 279 -67.32 15.99 -38.39
N GLU A 280 -67.52 17.06 -37.60
CA GLU A 280 -68.55 18.08 -37.82
C GLU A 280 -68.53 18.68 -39.23
N LYS A 281 -67.34 18.89 -39.81
CA LYS A 281 -67.18 19.43 -41.17
C LYS A 281 -67.34 18.36 -42.26
N GLU A 282 -66.97 17.12 -41.96
CA GLU A 282 -67.12 15.96 -42.85
C GLU A 282 -68.60 15.56 -42.96
N ASP A 283 -69.35 15.61 -41.84
CA ASP A 283 -70.80 15.50 -41.79
C ASP A 283 -71.47 16.65 -42.57
N LEU A 284 -71.08 17.90 -42.33
CA LEU A 284 -71.61 19.07 -43.06
C LEU A 284 -71.36 18.97 -44.58
N LEU A 285 -70.17 18.52 -45.00
CA LEU A 285 -69.87 18.25 -46.40
C LEU A 285 -70.75 17.14 -46.95
N SER A 286 -70.95 16.05 -46.20
CA SER A 286 -71.83 14.93 -46.60
C SER A 286 -73.31 15.34 -46.73
N GLU A 287 -73.76 16.40 -46.06
CA GLU A 287 -75.09 16.98 -46.25
C GLU A 287 -75.14 17.95 -47.46
N ILE A 288 -74.09 18.75 -47.66
CA ILE A 288 -74.04 19.77 -48.72
C ILE A 288 -73.78 19.16 -50.10
N GLU A 289 -72.91 18.14 -50.23
CA GLU A 289 -72.62 17.48 -51.50
C GLU A 289 -73.87 16.92 -52.23
N PRO A 290 -74.75 16.11 -51.61
CA PRO A 290 -75.95 15.60 -52.27
C PRO A 290 -76.96 16.71 -52.59
N ARG A 291 -77.02 17.80 -51.79
CA ARG A 291 -77.82 18.99 -52.11
C ARG A 291 -77.27 19.68 -53.37
N TYR A 292 -75.96 19.96 -53.41
CA TYR A 292 -75.29 20.57 -54.56
C TYR A 292 -75.39 19.71 -55.82
N MET A 293 -75.21 18.39 -55.72
CA MET A 293 -75.35 17.46 -56.83
C MET A 293 -76.82 17.35 -57.30
N SER A 294 -77.80 17.47 -56.40
CA SER A 294 -79.22 17.58 -56.76
C SER A 294 -79.54 18.90 -57.47
N GLU A 295 -78.98 20.02 -57.02
CA GLU A 295 -79.15 21.33 -57.68
C GLU A 295 -78.45 21.36 -59.04
N MET A 296 -77.21 20.87 -59.15
CA MET A 296 -76.50 20.84 -60.42
C MET A 296 -77.15 19.89 -61.42
N SER A 297 -77.67 18.74 -60.99
CA SER A 297 -78.44 17.84 -61.87
C SER A 297 -79.79 18.42 -62.28
N LYS A 298 -80.48 19.19 -61.42
CA LYS A 298 -81.65 20.00 -61.82
C LYS A 298 -81.26 21.05 -62.86
N ILE A 299 -80.20 21.82 -62.63
CA ILE A 299 -79.69 22.84 -63.57
C ILE A 299 -79.30 22.23 -64.92
N ILE A 300 -78.72 21.01 -64.93
CA ILE A 300 -78.43 20.27 -66.16
C ILE A 300 -79.73 19.83 -66.85
N ALA A 301 -80.69 19.26 -66.12
CA ALA A 301 -81.98 18.84 -66.67
C ALA A 301 -82.81 20.03 -67.19
N GLU A 302 -82.80 21.19 -66.53
CA GLU A 302 -83.43 22.43 -66.98
C GLU A 302 -82.74 22.98 -68.23
N LYS A 303 -81.40 23.00 -68.27
CA LYS A 303 -80.66 23.37 -69.50
C LYS A 303 -81.00 22.42 -70.65
N GLU A 304 -81.07 21.12 -70.41
CA GLU A 304 -81.44 20.14 -71.43
C GLU A 304 -82.89 20.30 -71.89
N GLN A 305 -83.83 20.55 -70.98
CA GLN A 305 -85.21 20.90 -71.34
C GLN A 305 -85.28 22.19 -72.16
N VAL A 306 -84.51 23.22 -71.80
CA VAL A 306 -84.41 24.47 -72.56
C VAL A 306 -83.79 24.24 -73.95
N GLU A 307 -82.82 23.35 -74.10
CA GLU A 307 -82.29 22.97 -75.42
C GLU A 307 -83.27 22.12 -76.25
N ARG A 308 -84.01 21.19 -75.62
CA ARG A 308 -85.12 20.46 -76.25
C ARG A 308 -86.23 21.43 -76.73
N VAL A 309 -86.60 22.42 -75.93
CA VAL A 309 -87.58 23.46 -76.33
C VAL A 309 -87.03 24.35 -77.46
N LYS A 310 -85.75 24.77 -77.40
CA LYS A 310 -85.11 25.54 -78.47
C LYS A 310 -85.02 24.76 -79.78
N THR A 311 -84.69 23.47 -79.73
CA THR A 311 -84.61 22.62 -80.94
C THR A 311 -85.98 22.36 -81.55
N MET A 312 -87.01 22.08 -80.74
CA MET A 312 -88.39 22.02 -81.22
C MET A 312 -88.85 23.34 -81.85
N SER A 313 -88.54 24.48 -81.24
CA SER A 313 -88.84 25.81 -81.81
C SER A 313 -88.16 26.06 -83.17
N ILE A 314 -86.92 25.58 -83.35
CA ILE A 314 -86.18 25.66 -84.63
C ILE A 314 -86.84 24.77 -85.71
N ASP A 315 -87.31 23.58 -85.36
CA ASP A 315 -87.99 22.69 -86.32
C ASP A 315 -89.43 23.14 -86.64
N GLU A 316 -90.15 23.73 -85.70
CA GLU A 316 -91.41 24.43 -85.97
C GLU A 316 -91.21 25.61 -86.95
N LEU A 317 -90.15 26.41 -86.76
CA LEU A 317 -89.76 27.46 -87.71
C LEU A 317 -89.44 26.91 -89.11
N ARG A 318 -88.77 25.76 -89.22
CA ARG A 318 -88.53 25.06 -90.51
C ARG A 318 -89.81 24.57 -91.17
N ILE A 319 -90.78 24.09 -90.39
CA ILE A 319 -92.11 23.72 -90.89
C ILE A 319 -92.84 24.97 -91.41
N PHE A 320 -92.82 26.08 -90.67
CA PHE A 320 -93.46 27.33 -91.09
C PHE A 320 -92.82 27.93 -92.35
N GLU A 321 -91.49 27.88 -92.45
CA GLU A 321 -90.73 28.26 -93.65
C GLU A 321 -91.11 27.42 -94.89
N THR A 322 -91.17 26.10 -94.75
CA THR A 322 -91.48 25.20 -95.88
C THR A 322 -92.93 25.35 -96.35
N GLN A 323 -93.88 25.53 -95.43
CA GLN A 323 -95.26 25.91 -95.75
C GLN A 323 -95.33 27.25 -96.49
N THR A 324 -94.64 28.28 -96.00
CA THR A 324 -94.61 29.62 -96.62
C THR A 324 -94.02 29.56 -98.05
N ARG A 325 -92.92 28.83 -98.25
CA ARG A 325 -92.32 28.59 -99.57
C ARG A 325 -93.27 27.85 -100.51
N ALA A 326 -94.13 26.95 -100.01
CA ALA A 326 -95.14 26.25 -100.80
C ALA A 326 -96.30 27.19 -101.21
N VAL A 327 -96.83 28.00 -100.30
CA VAL A 327 -97.87 29.01 -100.60
C VAL A 327 -97.40 29.99 -101.67
N ILE A 328 -96.16 30.48 -101.58
CA ILE A 328 -95.57 31.38 -102.58
C ILE A 328 -95.48 30.72 -103.97
N LYS A 329 -95.12 29.43 -104.04
CA LYS A 329 -95.13 28.66 -105.31
C LYS A 329 -96.54 28.56 -105.89
N ILE A 330 -97.54 28.23 -105.07
CA ILE A 330 -98.95 28.12 -105.51
C ILE A 330 -99.46 29.46 -106.05
N GLN A 331 -99.24 30.56 -105.33
CA GLN A 331 -99.63 31.90 -105.78
C GLN A 331 -98.93 32.31 -107.09
N ARG A 332 -97.63 32.02 -107.24
CA ARG A 332 -96.88 32.30 -108.49
C ARG A 332 -97.43 31.51 -109.69
N ILE A 333 -97.78 30.24 -109.50
CA ILE A 333 -98.40 29.41 -110.54
C ILE A 333 -99.80 29.94 -110.90
N TRP A 334 -100.61 30.32 -109.90
CA TRP A 334 -101.96 30.82 -110.10
C TRP A 334 -102.00 32.17 -110.85
N ARG A 335 -101.19 33.15 -110.44
CA ARG A 335 -101.03 34.44 -111.15
C ARG A 335 -100.60 34.20 -112.61
N GLY A 336 -99.55 33.39 -112.80
CA GLY A 336 -99.08 33.01 -114.12
C GLY A 336 -100.09 32.21 -114.96
N ARG A 337 -101.16 31.64 -114.39
CA ARG A 337 -102.28 31.04 -115.13
C ARG A 337 -103.31 32.09 -115.54
N MET A 338 -103.62 33.04 -114.64
CA MET A 338 -104.48 34.20 -114.90
C MET A 338 -103.95 35.08 -116.05
N ASP A 339 -102.66 35.41 -116.04
CA ASP A 339 -102.09 36.33 -117.04
C ASP A 339 -102.07 35.71 -118.45
N ARG A 340 -101.77 34.40 -118.54
CA ARG A 340 -101.89 33.64 -119.80
C ARG A 340 -103.34 33.55 -120.29
N ALA A 341 -104.32 33.47 -119.39
CA ALA A 341 -105.73 33.48 -119.77
C ALA A 341 -106.19 34.85 -120.31
N LYS A 342 -105.76 35.96 -119.69
CA LYS A 342 -106.02 37.32 -120.17
C LYS A 342 -105.42 37.56 -121.56
N HIS A 343 -104.13 37.28 -121.73
CA HIS A 343 -103.42 37.48 -122.98
C HIS A 343 -104.04 36.67 -124.14
N ALA A 344 -104.49 35.44 -123.88
CA ALA A 344 -105.19 34.62 -124.86
C ALA A 344 -106.54 35.20 -125.33
N GLN A 345 -107.23 36.01 -124.51
CA GLN A 345 -108.44 36.73 -124.94
C GLN A 345 -108.11 37.95 -125.81
N GLU A 346 -107.04 38.67 -125.52
CA GLU A 346 -106.61 39.85 -126.29
C GLU A 346 -106.17 39.47 -127.71
N VAL A 347 -105.37 38.41 -127.85
CA VAL A 347 -104.95 37.88 -129.16
C VAL A 347 -106.17 37.52 -130.02
N LYS A 348 -107.21 36.90 -129.43
CA LYS A 348 -108.48 36.61 -130.14
C LYS A 348 -109.20 37.89 -130.61
N LYS A 349 -109.24 38.95 -129.79
CA LYS A 349 -109.83 40.26 -130.15
C LYS A 349 -109.06 40.92 -131.32
N ILE A 350 -107.73 40.87 -131.30
CA ILE A 350 -106.86 41.45 -132.35
C ILE A 350 -107.03 40.71 -133.69
N VAL A 351 -107.06 39.38 -133.67
CA VAL A 351 -107.23 38.56 -134.89
C VAL A 351 -108.60 38.79 -135.55
N LYS A 352 -109.66 39.00 -134.76
CA LYS A 352 -111.01 39.27 -135.31
C LYS A 352 -111.06 40.60 -136.06
N LYS A 353 -110.58 41.70 -135.45
CA LYS A 353 -110.48 43.03 -136.11
C LYS A 353 -109.64 42.99 -137.39
N ARG A 354 -108.55 42.19 -137.43
CA ARG A 354 -107.71 42.02 -138.63
C ARG A 354 -108.39 41.29 -139.80
N LYS A 355 -109.48 40.52 -139.59
CA LYS A 355 -110.25 39.91 -140.68
C LYS A 355 -111.27 40.87 -141.31
N GLU A 356 -111.96 41.66 -140.49
CA GLU A 356 -113.04 42.55 -140.96
C GLU A 356 -112.53 43.68 -141.87
N LEU A 357 -111.45 44.36 -141.47
CA LEU A 357 -110.78 45.40 -142.28
C LEU A 357 -110.29 44.88 -143.64
N ARG A 358 -109.84 43.62 -143.70
CA ARG A 358 -109.29 43.01 -144.93
C ARG A 358 -110.37 42.59 -145.94
N ASN A 359 -111.64 42.55 -145.53
CA ASN A 359 -112.78 42.28 -146.41
C ASN A 359 -113.43 43.55 -146.97
N LYS A 360 -113.49 44.66 -146.21
CA LYS A 360 -114.04 45.93 -146.72
C LYS A 360 -113.17 46.53 -147.85
N LEU A 361 -111.86 46.71 -147.61
CA LEU A 361 -110.91 47.22 -148.60
C LEU A 361 -110.69 46.31 -149.84
N LYS A 362 -111.31 45.12 -149.88
CA LYS A 362 -111.33 44.25 -151.06
C LYS A 362 -112.57 44.41 -151.94
N LYS A 363 -113.63 45.11 -151.50
CA LYS A 363 -114.78 45.42 -152.36
C LYS A 363 -114.54 46.65 -153.23
N GLU A 364 -113.96 47.72 -152.68
CA GLU A 364 -113.78 49.00 -153.40
C GLU A 364 -112.66 48.98 -154.45
N LYS A 365 -111.77 47.97 -154.43
CA LYS A 365 -110.71 47.79 -155.44
C LYS A 365 -111.06 46.85 -156.59
N LYS A 366 -112.37 46.62 -156.87
CA LYS A 366 -112.80 45.81 -158.01
C LYS A 366 -113.95 46.35 -158.86
N GLU A 367 -114.16 47.67 -158.84
CA GLU A 367 -114.70 48.39 -159.99
C GLU A 367 -113.63 49.30 -160.62
N LYS A 368 -113.48 49.21 -161.95
CA LYS A 368 -113.11 50.31 -162.87
C LYS A 368 -111.81 51.13 -162.58
N ALA A 369 -110.59 50.67 -162.88
CA ALA A 369 -110.04 49.31 -162.87
C ALA A 369 -110.56 48.30 -163.92
N LYS A 370 -110.73 48.53 -165.23
CA LYS A 370 -110.13 49.46 -166.20
C LYS A 370 -108.58 49.37 -166.36
N LYS A 371 -108.12 48.15 -166.67
CA LYS A 371 -106.77 47.72 -167.16
C LYS A 371 -105.62 47.57 -166.12
N GLU A 372 -105.23 46.30 -165.91
CA GLU A 372 -103.87 45.68 -165.90
C GLU A 372 -102.67 46.32 -165.13
N GLY A 373 -101.71 45.59 -164.52
CA GLY A 373 -101.53 44.14 -164.26
C GLY A 373 -100.12 43.74 -163.72
N GLY A 374 -99.97 42.58 -163.04
CA GLY A 374 -98.67 41.93 -162.64
C GLY A 374 -98.09 42.26 -161.22
N LYS A 375 -97.13 41.52 -160.59
CA LYS A 375 -96.48 40.19 -160.84
C LYS A 375 -95.60 39.68 -159.62
N LYS A 376 -95.78 38.43 -159.11
CA LYS A 376 -94.95 37.63 -158.10
C LYS A 376 -94.72 38.24 -156.67
N GLY A 377 -94.12 37.59 -155.62
CA GLY A 377 -93.70 36.17 -155.32
C GLY A 377 -92.86 35.97 -154.00
N ALA A 378 -92.47 34.72 -153.64
CA ALA A 378 -91.43 34.25 -152.65
C ALA A 378 -91.64 34.34 -151.08
N ASP A 379 -90.87 33.72 -150.14
CA ASP A 379 -90.25 32.34 -150.01
C ASP A 379 -89.56 32.04 -148.59
N LYS A 380 -89.50 30.76 -148.13
CA LYS A 380 -88.66 30.10 -147.04
C LYS A 380 -88.67 30.66 -145.58
N LYS A 381 -87.98 30.16 -144.51
CA LYS A 381 -86.87 29.17 -144.25
C LYS A 381 -87.10 28.26 -142.96
N LYS A 382 -86.10 27.83 -142.14
CA LYS A 382 -86.25 26.69 -141.12
C LYS A 382 -85.19 26.62 -139.94
N VAL A 383 -85.47 25.82 -138.87
CA VAL A 383 -84.57 25.16 -137.80
C VAL A 383 -84.13 26.06 -136.56
N LYS A 384 -83.56 25.69 -135.36
CA LYS A 384 -82.64 24.58 -134.86
C LYS A 384 -82.42 24.40 -133.27
N LYS A 385 -82.93 23.31 -132.63
CA LYS A 385 -82.35 22.43 -131.53
C LYS A 385 -82.30 22.73 -129.97
N LYS A 386 -82.06 21.60 -129.24
CA LYS A 386 -81.80 21.24 -127.80
C LYS A 386 -80.85 22.17 -126.98
N LYS A 387 -80.72 22.06 -125.64
CA LYS A 387 -80.91 20.90 -124.72
C LYS A 387 -81.60 21.30 -123.41
#